data_AF-A0A3M1DP43-F1
#
_entry.id   AF-A0A3M1DP43-F1
#
_cell.length_a   1.000
_cell.length_b   1.000
_cell.length_c   1.000
_cell.angle_alpha   90.00
_cell.angle_beta   90.00
_cell.angle_gamma   90.00
#
_symmetry.space_group_name_H-M   'P 1'
#
loop_
_entity.id
_entity.type
_entity.pdbx_description
1 polymer ?
#
loop_
_entity_poly.entity_id
_entity_poly.type
_entity_poly.pdbx_seq_one_letter_code
_entity_poly.pdbx_strand_id
1 'polypeptide(L)'
;MGIQPAHIERAIAIARAYGATRLILFGSALEAPEQARDLDLACDGVRGWKLYELGARLEEELRMPVDLVPLSPPTPLTRRIEQKGRVLYEAGRTS
;
A
#
# COMPACT_ATOMS: atom_id res chain seq x y z
N MET A 1 12.79 7.91 -12.08
CA MET A 1 13.10 8.04 -10.66
C MET A 1 12.44 6.88 -9.96
N GLY A 2 13.19 6.09 -9.20
CA GLY A 2 12.60 4.99 -8.44
C GLY A 2 11.95 5.44 -7.14
N ILE A 3 11.29 4.49 -6.49
CA ILE A 3 10.58 4.64 -5.23
C ILE A 3 11.59 4.92 -4.12
N GLN A 4 11.42 6.06 -3.46
CA GLN A 4 12.22 6.48 -2.33
C GLN A 4 11.56 6.05 -1.01
N PRO A 5 12.33 5.84 0.07
CA PRO A 5 11.78 5.59 1.41
C PRO A 5 10.77 6.65 1.85
N ALA A 6 10.99 7.92 1.48
CA ALA A 6 10.08 9.02 1.78
C ALA A 6 8.69 8.84 1.14
N HIS A 7 8.59 8.20 -0.02
CA HIS A 7 7.29 7.89 -0.66
C HIS A 7 6.53 6.86 0.16
N ILE A 8 7.22 5.84 0.67
CA ILE A 8 6.64 4.79 1.52
C ILE A 8 6.12 5.40 2.84
N GLU A 9 6.92 6.25 3.49
CA GLU A 9 6.50 6.92 4.72
C GLU A 9 5.28 7.81 4.51
N ARG A 10 5.25 8.56 3.41
CA ARG A 10 4.09 9.39 3.05
C ARG A 10 2.86 8.54 2.77
N ALA A 11 3.02 7.41 2.08
CA ALA A 11 1.93 6.48 1.81
C ALA A 11 1.32 5.91 3.11
N ILE A 12 2.17 5.52 4.07
CA ILE A 12 1.73 5.05 5.38
C ILE A 12 0.95 6.15 6.11
N ALA A 13 1.44 7.40 6.10
CA ALA A 13 0.79 8.51 6.78
C ALA A 13 -0.62 8.79 6.22
N ILE A 14 -0.76 8.80 4.88
CA ILE A 14 -2.06 9.01 4.22
C ILE A 14 -2.98 7.82 4.49
N ALA A 15 -2.52 6.58 4.29
CA ALA A 15 -3.33 5.39 4.53
C ALA A 15 -3.86 5.35 5.97
N ARG A 16 -3.01 5.69 6.95
CA ARG A 16 -3.38 5.77 8.36
C ARG A 16 -4.43 6.86 8.64
N ALA A 17 -4.33 8.02 8.00
CA ALA A 17 -5.33 9.08 8.10
C ALA A 17 -6.69 8.66 7.52
N TYR A 18 -6.71 7.80 6.50
CA TYR A 18 -7.93 7.23 5.92
C TYR A 18 -8.54 6.09 6.74
N GLY A 19 -7.86 5.63 7.80
CA GLY A 19 -8.32 4.53 8.65
C GLY A 19 -7.82 3.15 8.20
N ALA A 20 -6.74 3.09 7.42
CA ALA A 20 -6.10 1.83 7.12
C ALA A 20 -5.64 1.15 8.42
N THR A 21 -5.96 -0.14 8.55
CA THR A 21 -5.50 -0.98 9.65
C THR A 21 -4.27 -1.78 9.26
N ARG A 22 -4.02 -1.97 7.97
CA ARG A 22 -2.85 -2.72 7.49
C ARG A 22 -2.44 -2.22 6.12
N LEU A 23 -1.14 -2.11 5.89
CA LEU A 23 -0.56 -1.74 4.61
C LEU A 23 0.61 -2.67 4.30
N ILE A 24 0.60 -3.28 3.12
CA ILE A 24 1.60 -4.23 2.66
C ILE A 24 2.12 -3.77 1.30
N LEU A 25 3.43 -3.63 1.16
CA LEU A 25 4.08 -3.42 -0.12
C LEU A 25 4.23 -4.78 -0.81
N PHE A 26 3.82 -4.85 -2.08
CA PHE A 26 4.04 -6.04 -2.89
C PHE A 26 4.62 -5.68 -4.27
N GLY A 27 4.68 -6.66 -5.18
CA GLY A 27 5.04 -6.42 -6.57
C GLY A 27 6.50 -6.04 -6.81
N SER A 28 6.75 -5.25 -7.86
CA SER A 28 8.10 -4.96 -8.35
C SER A 28 8.88 -4.02 -7.42
N ALA A 29 8.17 -3.20 -6.65
CA ALA A 29 8.72 -2.29 -5.65
C ALA A 29 9.43 -3.02 -4.48
N LEU A 30 9.15 -4.31 -4.26
CA LEU A 30 9.86 -5.13 -3.27
C LEU A 30 11.29 -5.46 -3.68
N GLU A 31 11.49 -5.84 -4.93
CA GLU A 31 12.77 -6.36 -5.43
C GLU A 31 13.66 -5.24 -5.96
N ALA A 32 13.07 -4.26 -6.65
CA ALA A 32 13.80 -3.16 -7.27
C ALA A 32 13.04 -1.83 -7.13
N PRO A 33 12.95 -1.25 -5.91
CA PRO A 33 12.28 0.03 -5.70
C PRO A 33 12.87 1.14 -6.60
N GLU A 34 14.17 1.09 -6.90
CA GLU A 34 14.84 2.07 -7.77
C GLU A 34 14.41 2.02 -9.25
N GLN A 35 13.86 0.88 -9.69
CA GLN A 35 13.40 0.65 -11.07
C GLN A 35 11.88 0.60 -11.18
N ALA A 36 11.18 0.44 -10.06
CA ALA A 36 9.73 0.42 -10.00
C ALA A 36 9.16 1.77 -10.48
N ARG A 37 8.17 1.69 -11.37
CA ARG A 37 7.50 2.86 -11.96
C ARG A 37 6.19 3.17 -11.26
N ASP A 38 5.61 2.16 -10.64
CA ASP A 38 4.35 2.12 -9.93
C ASP A 38 4.57 1.53 -8.54
N LEU A 39 3.71 1.92 -7.60
CA LEU A 39 3.77 1.48 -6.22
C LEU A 39 2.61 0.52 -5.93
N ASP A 40 2.90 -0.77 -5.83
CA ASP A 40 1.92 -1.82 -5.53
C ASP A 40 1.68 -1.92 -4.01
N LEU A 41 0.52 -1.48 -3.54
CA LEU A 41 0.16 -1.48 -2.12
C LEU A 41 -1.12 -2.26 -1.87
N ALA A 42 -1.11 -3.12 -0.87
CA ALA A 42 -2.31 -3.77 -0.39
C ALA A 42 -2.73 -3.15 0.95
N CYS A 43 -3.97 -2.70 1.03
CA CYS A 43 -4.52 -2.02 2.19
C CYS A 43 -5.67 -2.81 2.80
N ASP A 44 -5.73 -2.84 4.13
CA ASP A 44 -6.89 -3.31 4.89
C ASP A 44 -7.46 -2.18 5.75
N GLY A 45 -8.72 -2.31 6.15
CA GLY A 45 -9.44 -1.34 6.99
C GLY A 45 -10.20 -0.27 6.19
N VAL A 46 -9.74 0.07 4.99
CA VAL A 46 -10.44 1.01 4.09
C VAL A 46 -11.32 0.22 3.11
N ARG A 47 -12.63 0.47 3.12
CA ARG A 47 -13.61 -0.26 2.30
C ARG A 47 -14.39 0.66 1.37
N GLY A 48 -14.85 0.10 0.25
CA GLY A 48 -15.72 0.77 -0.71
C GLY A 48 -15.03 1.97 -1.37
N TRP A 49 -15.77 3.08 -1.49
CA TRP A 49 -15.33 4.28 -2.20
C TRP A 49 -14.06 4.93 -1.60
N LYS A 50 -13.88 4.85 -0.28
CA LYS A 50 -12.71 5.43 0.40
C LYS A 50 -11.38 4.83 -0.05
N LEU A 51 -11.38 3.58 -0.52
CA LEU A 51 -10.16 2.94 -1.02
C LEU A 51 -9.73 3.59 -2.34
N TYR A 52 -10.69 3.86 -3.24
CA TYR A 52 -10.43 4.56 -4.50
C TYR A 52 -9.97 6.00 -4.25
N GLU A 53 -10.57 6.70 -3.28
CA GLU A 53 -10.09 8.03 -2.86
C GLU A 53 -8.68 7.99 -2.28
N LEU A 54 -8.37 6.98 -1.45
CA LEU A 54 -7.02 6.79 -0.91
C LEU A 54 -6.01 6.56 -2.04
N GLY A 55 -6.32 5.69 -3.01
CA GLY A 55 -5.48 5.45 -4.18
C GLY A 55 -5.19 6.74 -4.96
N ALA A 56 -6.25 7.47 -5.33
CA ALA A 56 -6.10 8.75 -6.04
C ALA A 56 -5.28 9.78 -5.25
N ARG A 57 -5.48 9.86 -3.92
CA ARG A 57 -4.73 10.77 -3.06
C ARG A 57 -3.25 10.40 -2.97
N LEU A 58 -2.93 9.11 -2.94
CA LEU A 58 -1.56 8.63 -2.97
C LEU A 58 -0.89 8.97 -4.30
N GLU A 59 -1.57 8.75 -5.42
CA GLU A 59 -1.03 9.10 -6.75
C GLU A 59 -0.75 10.59 -6.89
N GLU A 60 -1.68 11.44 -6.41
CA GLU A 60 -1.54 12.89 -6.42
C GLU A 60 -0.33 13.35 -5.59
N GLU A 61 -0.18 12.82 -4.37
CA GLU A 61 0.89 13.21 -3.46
C GLU A 61 2.27 12.68 -3.90
N LEU A 62 2.32 11.42 -4.34
CA LEU A 62 3.56 10.75 -4.75
C LEU A 62 3.96 11.07 -6.19
N ARG A 63 3.05 11.68 -6.98
CA ARG A 63 3.21 11.97 -8.41
C ARG A 63 3.62 10.75 -9.23
N MET A 64 3.12 9.59 -8.86
CA MET A 64 3.37 8.33 -9.54
C MET A 64 2.15 7.40 -9.46
N PRO A 65 1.99 6.44 -10.38
CA PRO A 65 0.89 5.48 -10.31
C PRO A 65 1.00 4.60 -9.06
N VAL A 66 -0.14 4.35 -8.41
CA VAL A 66 -0.22 3.54 -7.19
C VAL A 66 -1.33 2.52 -7.37
N ASP A 67 -0.97 1.23 -7.42
CA ASP A 67 -1.96 0.16 -7.47
C ASP A 67 -2.37 -0.22 -6.05
N LEU A 68 -3.59 0.15 -5.65
CA LEU A 68 -4.10 -0.08 -4.31
C LEU A 68 -5.11 -1.23 -4.30
N VAL A 69 -4.70 -2.36 -3.71
CA VAL A 69 -5.53 -3.57 -3.64
C VAL A 69 -6.13 -3.74 -2.23
N PRO A 70 -7.44 -3.97 -2.11
CA PRO A 70 -8.03 -4.29 -0.81
C PRO A 70 -7.64 -5.70 -0.36
N LEU A 71 -7.17 -5.84 0.88
CA LEU A 71 -6.89 -7.14 1.49
C LEU A 71 -8.16 -7.92 1.88
N SER A 72 -9.29 -7.21 1.98
CA SER A 72 -10.61 -7.76 2.34
C SER A 72 -11.64 -7.48 1.23
N PRO A 73 -12.36 -8.50 0.73
CA PRO A 73 -12.35 -9.91 1.15
C PRO A 73 -11.06 -10.65 0.75
N PRO A 74 -10.70 -11.73 1.47
CA PRO A 74 -9.50 -12.50 1.15
C PRO A 74 -9.65 -13.22 -0.19
N THR A 75 -8.72 -12.97 -1.10
CA THR A 75 -8.63 -13.62 -2.40
C THR A 75 -7.32 -14.41 -2.49
N PRO A 76 -7.17 -15.32 -3.47
CA PRO A 76 -5.89 -16.00 -3.71
C PRO A 76 -4.72 -15.01 -3.91
N LEU A 77 -5.02 -13.83 -4.50
CA LEU A 77 -4.04 -12.76 -4.68
C LEU A 77 -3.66 -12.15 -3.32
N THR A 78 -4.62 -11.77 -2.48
CA THR A 78 -4.32 -11.13 -1.19
C THR A 78 -3.54 -12.08 -0.27
N ARG A 79 -3.85 -13.39 -0.27
CA ARG A 79 -3.05 -14.39 0.48
C ARG A 79 -1.60 -14.45 -0.01
N ARG A 80 -1.37 -14.39 -1.31
CA ARG A 80 -0.02 -14.39 -1.89
C ARG A 80 0.72 -13.09 -1.53
N ILE A 81 0.02 -11.97 -1.53
CA ILE A 81 0.54 -10.67 -1.08
C ILE A 81 0.89 -10.74 0.41
N GLU A 82 0.06 -11.33 1.27
CA GLU A 82 0.39 -11.46 2.69
C GLU A 82 1.60 -12.37 2.95
N GLN A 83 1.79 -13.40 2.13
CA GLN A 83 2.92 -14.33 2.27
C GLN A 83 4.25 -13.80 1.73
N LYS A 84 4.22 -13.06 0.62
CA LYS A 84 5.42 -12.55 -0.07
C LYS A 84 5.67 -11.06 0.11
N GLY A 85 4.63 -10.33 0.51
CA GLY A 85 4.64 -8.89 0.70
C GLY A 85 5.39 -8.47 1.95
N ARG A 86 5.87 -7.22 1.95
CA ARG A 86 6.46 -6.60 3.12
C ARG A 86 5.42 -5.74 3.83
N VAL A 87 5.09 -6.10 5.07
CA VAL A 87 4.22 -5.28 5.91
C VAL A 87 4.90 -3.95 6.20
N LEU A 88 4.27 -2.87 5.76
CA LEU A 88 4.72 -1.49 5.99
C LEU A 88 4.09 -0.92 7.26
N TYR A 89 2.83 -1.27 7.52
CA TYR A 89 2.07 -0.76 8.65
C TYR A 89 1.01 -1.77 9.07
N GLU A 90 0.78 -1.89 10.38
CA GLU A 90 -0.27 -2.72 10.96
C GLU A 90 -0.75 -2.08 12.28
N ALA A 91 -1.98 -1.58 12.28
CA ALA A 91 -2.68 -1.04 13.44
C ALA A 91 -3.10 -2.21 14.34
N GLY A 92 -2.18 -2.69 15.18
CA GLY A 92 -2.46 -3.81 16.07
C GLY A 92 -1.26 -4.47 16.73
N ARG A 93 -0.03 -4.22 16.26
CA ARG A 93 1.19 -4.69 16.93
C ARG A 93 1.66 -3.69 17.98
N THR A 94 0.97 -3.70 19.12
CA THR A 94 1.59 -3.41 20.41
C THR A 94 1.86 -4.78 21.04
N SER A 95 3.09 -5.28 20.91
CA SER A 95 3.61 -6.41 21.69
C SER A 95 5.13 -6.36 21.68
#